data_AF-A2EB30-F1
#
_entry.id   AF-A2EB30-F1
#
_cell.length_a   1.000
_cell.length_b   1.000
_cell.length_c   1.000
_cell.angle_alpha   90.00
_cell.angle_beta   90.00
_cell.angle_gamma   90.00
#
_symmetry.space_group_name_H-M   'P 1'
#
loop_
_entity.id
_entity.type
_entity.pdbx_description
1 polymer ?
#
loop_
_entity_poly.entity_id
_entity_poly.type
_entity_poly.pdbx_seq_one_letter_code
_entity_poly.pdbx_strand_id
1 'polypeptide(L)'
;MFLLCFISLRESRLVRPRRHVRVPYYELNAEDELIGCGHKTSTEDLPMEIGDHQSRLNSQKRHFANFAGLKSFLRTNYPLLAEKEIKLNGEKIFGTQIKDMNGHKYVAIEFISAKPNGSGLDADMVKGYIDFGYQALTKIKYIEYCDGKITNHLTTLQVRPLKEHELQKLLDEAKKLFI
;
A
#
# COMPACT_ATOMS: atom_id res chain seq x y z
N MET A 1 -24.34 -25.19 -77.41
CA MET A 1 -25.26 -25.19 -76.24
C MET A 1 -24.91 -26.43 -75.43
N PHE A 2 -24.43 -26.38 -74.19
CA PHE A 2 -25.03 -25.73 -73.03
C PHE A 2 -24.01 -25.02 -72.14
N LEU A 3 -24.53 -24.00 -71.46
CA LEU A 3 -23.92 -23.11 -70.48
C LEU A 3 -24.03 -23.70 -69.06
N LEU A 4 -23.43 -22.99 -68.09
CA LEU A 4 -23.55 -23.05 -66.62
C LEU A 4 -22.42 -23.85 -65.95
N CYS A 5 -21.69 -23.38 -64.93
CA CYS A 5 -21.79 -22.16 -64.14
C CYS A 5 -20.47 -21.96 -63.38
N PHE A 6 -19.94 -20.73 -63.43
CA PHE A 6 -19.13 -20.16 -62.34
C PHE A 6 -19.90 -20.30 -61.01
N ILE A 7 -19.24 -20.71 -59.93
CA ILE A 7 -19.42 -20.16 -58.57
C ILE A 7 -18.17 -20.47 -57.74
N SER A 8 -17.41 -19.40 -57.49
CA SER A 8 -16.63 -19.10 -56.28
C SER A 8 -15.52 -20.07 -55.83
N LEU A 9 -14.31 -19.85 -56.34
CA LEU A 9 -13.09 -19.93 -55.52
C LEU A 9 -13.16 -18.85 -54.44
N ARG A 10 -13.80 -19.16 -53.30
CA ARG A 10 -13.79 -18.31 -52.11
C ARG A 10 -13.19 -19.11 -50.97
N GLU A 11 -11.97 -18.74 -50.62
CA GLU A 11 -11.41 -18.78 -49.26
C GLU A 11 -11.70 -20.05 -48.43
N SER A 12 -11.19 -21.20 -48.85
CA SER A 12 -10.90 -22.28 -47.91
C SER A 12 -9.61 -21.93 -47.15
N ARG A 13 -9.73 -21.00 -46.19
CA ARG A 13 -8.81 -20.95 -45.05
C ARG A 13 -8.86 -22.34 -44.42
N LEU A 14 -7.79 -23.11 -44.57
CA LEU A 14 -7.55 -24.32 -43.79
C LEU A 14 -7.49 -23.90 -42.31
N VAL A 15 -8.65 -23.86 -41.66
CA VAL A 15 -8.78 -23.75 -40.22
C VAL A 15 -8.20 -25.04 -39.68
N ARG A 16 -6.95 -25.00 -39.23
CA ARG A 16 -6.35 -26.11 -38.47
C ARG A 16 -7.32 -26.43 -37.33
N PRO A 17 -7.71 -27.70 -37.14
CA PRO A 17 -8.55 -28.06 -36.01
C PRO A 17 -7.82 -27.67 -34.73
N ARG A 18 -8.51 -26.86 -33.89
CA ARG A 18 -8.09 -26.63 -32.51
C ARG A 18 -8.05 -27.98 -31.83
N ARG A 19 -6.85 -28.55 -31.67
CA ARG A 19 -6.67 -29.68 -30.75
C ARG A 19 -7.13 -29.17 -29.39
N HIS A 20 -8.26 -29.69 -28.91
CA HIS A 20 -8.56 -29.66 -27.49
C HIS A 20 -7.41 -30.41 -26.82
N VAL A 21 -6.43 -29.67 -26.31
CA VAL A 21 -5.39 -30.22 -25.46
C VAL A 21 -6.14 -30.70 -24.22
N ARG A 22 -6.33 -32.01 -24.12
CA ARG A 22 -6.65 -32.65 -22.84
C ARG A 22 -5.54 -32.22 -21.91
N VAL A 23 -5.89 -31.43 -20.89
CA VAL A 23 -5.01 -31.18 -19.75
C VAL A 23 -4.66 -32.56 -19.19
N PRO A 24 -3.40 -33.02 -19.27
CA PRO A 24 -3.03 -34.25 -18.59
C PRO A 24 -2.98 -33.88 -17.11
N TYR A 25 -3.95 -34.39 -16.36
CA TYR A 25 -3.83 -34.55 -14.91
C TYR A 25 -2.62 -35.46 -14.70
N TYR A 26 -1.49 -34.91 -14.25
CA TYR A 26 -0.36 -35.73 -13.81
C TYR A 26 -0.59 -36.05 -12.33
N GLU A 27 -0.91 -37.32 -12.07
CA GLU A 27 -0.75 -37.90 -10.75
C GLU A 27 0.76 -37.91 -10.44
N LEU A 28 1.15 -37.16 -9.41
CA LEU A 28 2.49 -37.16 -8.86
C LEU A 28 2.76 -38.55 -8.24
N ASN A 29 3.29 -39.48 -9.04
CA ASN A 29 4.02 -40.60 -8.47
C ASN A 29 5.40 -40.08 -8.09
N ALA A 30 5.66 -40.07 -6.78
CA ALA A 30 6.97 -39.85 -6.24
C ALA A 30 7.93 -40.90 -6.86
N GLU A 31 9.02 -40.42 -7.46
CA GLU A 31 10.23 -41.14 -7.93
C GLU A 31 10.54 -41.15 -9.44
N ASP A 32 9.67 -40.68 -10.34
CA ASP A 32 9.98 -40.69 -11.79
C ASP A 32 10.35 -39.32 -12.38
N GLU A 33 11.35 -39.34 -13.28
CA GLU A 33 11.85 -38.19 -14.04
C GLU A 33 10.71 -37.33 -14.61
N LEU A 34 10.77 -36.01 -14.40
CA LEU A 34 9.85 -35.03 -14.97
C LEU A 34 10.00 -34.99 -16.50
N ILE A 35 9.38 -35.94 -17.21
CA ILE A 35 9.28 -35.94 -18.67
C ILE A 35 8.18 -34.95 -19.06
N GLY A 36 8.53 -33.90 -19.81
CA GLY A 36 7.61 -32.85 -20.25
C GLY A 36 7.95 -31.43 -19.76
N CYS A 37 7.27 -30.45 -20.35
CA CYS A 37 7.43 -29.03 -20.02
C CYS A 37 6.37 -28.57 -19.02
N GLY A 38 6.79 -27.80 -18.02
CA GLY A 38 5.92 -27.19 -17.02
C GLY A 38 6.48 -25.85 -16.53
N HIS A 39 5.70 -25.18 -15.70
CA HIS A 39 6.14 -23.97 -15.03
C HIS A 39 5.79 -24.03 -13.54
N LYS A 40 6.59 -23.33 -12.74
CA LYS A 40 6.37 -23.12 -11.32
C LYS A 40 6.43 -21.62 -11.05
N THR A 41 5.36 -21.08 -10.48
CA THR A 41 5.31 -19.71 -10.00
C THR A 41 5.34 -19.74 -8.48
N SER A 42 6.25 -18.99 -7.88
CA SER A 42 6.22 -18.73 -6.44
C SER A 42 6.21 -17.24 -6.16
N THR A 43 5.46 -16.86 -5.13
CA THR A 43 5.27 -15.48 -4.69
C THR A 43 5.71 -15.35 -3.25
N GLU A 44 6.51 -14.33 -2.96
CA GLU A 44 7.05 -14.08 -1.63
C GLU A 44 6.94 -12.58 -1.33
N ASP A 45 6.21 -12.20 -0.29
CA ASP A 45 6.16 -10.81 0.15
C ASP A 45 7.46 -10.42 0.84
N LEU A 46 8.11 -9.38 0.32
CA LEU A 46 9.30 -8.83 0.94
C LEU A 46 8.90 -7.92 2.12
N PRO A 47 9.74 -7.80 3.18
CA PRO A 47 9.53 -6.84 4.25
C PRO A 47 9.38 -5.41 3.70
N MET A 48 8.50 -4.60 4.29
CA MET A 48 8.43 -3.17 3.96
C MET A 48 9.70 -2.44 4.39
N GLU A 49 10.27 -1.68 3.47
CA GLU A 49 11.37 -0.76 3.70
C GLU A 49 10.82 0.66 3.84
N ILE A 50 11.33 1.40 4.82
CA ILE A 50 10.99 2.81 5.05
C ILE A 50 12.16 3.64 4.53
N GLY A 51 11.88 4.58 3.62
CA GLY A 51 12.87 5.46 3.03
C GLY A 51 12.99 6.79 3.76
N ASP A 52 13.48 7.79 3.04
CA ASP A 52 13.51 9.16 3.52
C ASP A 52 12.09 9.68 3.70
N HIS A 53 11.89 10.42 4.80
CA HIS A 53 10.59 11.00 5.10
C HIS A 53 10.53 12.48 4.72
N GLN A 54 9.37 12.92 4.27
CA GLN A 54 9.06 14.32 4.01
C GLN A 54 7.87 14.73 4.88
N SER A 55 8.05 15.78 5.67
CA SER A 55 6.98 16.33 6.50
C SER A 55 6.50 17.67 5.96
N ARG A 56 5.18 17.87 6.00
CA ARG A 56 4.54 19.15 5.69
C ARG A 56 3.67 19.51 6.87
N LEU A 57 4.25 20.30 7.77
CA LEU A 57 3.67 20.68 9.05
C LEU A 57 3.38 22.18 9.08
N ASN A 58 2.18 22.53 9.54
CA ASN A 58 1.79 23.90 9.80
C ASN A 58 1.69 24.11 11.31
N SER A 59 2.45 25.05 11.84
CA SER A 59 2.39 25.46 13.25
C SER A 59 1.59 26.74 13.41
N GLN A 60 0.77 26.77 14.45
CA GLN A 60 -0.01 27.92 14.85
C GLN A 60 0.04 28.08 16.37
N LYS A 61 0.40 29.30 16.81
CA LYS A 61 0.26 29.70 18.20
C LYS A 61 -0.99 30.55 18.36
N ARG A 62 -1.78 30.27 19.41
CA ARG A 62 -3.01 31.01 19.67
C ARG A 62 -3.29 31.13 21.16
N HIS A 63 -3.76 32.30 21.55
CA HIS A 63 -4.29 32.54 22.89
C HIS A 63 -5.78 32.25 22.93
N PHE A 64 -6.24 31.59 24.01
CA PHE A 64 -7.62 31.27 24.27
C PHE A 64 -8.04 31.81 25.64
N ALA A 65 -9.23 32.39 25.72
CA ALA A 65 -9.74 32.95 26.98
C ALA A 65 -10.00 31.87 28.04
N ASN A 66 -10.35 30.64 27.65
CA ASN A 66 -10.60 29.54 28.57
C ASN A 66 -10.47 28.17 27.88
N PHE A 67 -10.52 27.11 28.69
CA PHE A 67 -10.42 25.73 28.22
C PHE A 67 -11.56 25.30 27.30
N ALA A 68 -12.78 25.81 27.54
CA ALA A 68 -13.94 25.51 26.71
C ALA A 68 -13.76 26.02 25.27
N GLY A 69 -13.22 27.23 25.10
CA GLY A 69 -12.91 27.83 23.81
C GLY A 69 -11.83 27.04 23.06
N LEU A 70 -10.79 26.59 23.77
CA LEU A 70 -9.78 25.69 23.21
C LEU A 70 -10.40 24.38 22.72
N LYS A 71 -11.19 23.71 23.56
CA LYS A 71 -11.82 22.41 23.24
C LYS A 71 -12.77 22.53 22.04
N SER A 72 -13.55 23.62 21.96
CA SER A 72 -14.42 23.89 20.82
C SER A 72 -13.62 24.06 19.52
N PHE A 73 -12.55 24.85 19.56
CA PHE A 73 -11.69 25.07 18.40
C PHE A 73 -11.03 23.79 17.88
N LEU A 74 -10.55 22.93 18.78
CA LEU A 74 -9.91 21.67 18.42
C LEU A 74 -10.88 20.69 17.78
N ARG A 75 -12.12 20.60 18.26
CA ARG A 75 -13.15 19.75 17.64
C ARG A 75 -13.38 20.06 16.16
N THR A 76 -13.29 21.33 15.78
CA THR A 76 -13.49 21.76 14.39
C THR A 76 -12.23 21.64 13.55
N ASN A 77 -11.07 22.03 14.08
CA ASN A 77 -9.85 22.22 13.27
C ASN A 77 -8.84 21.08 13.42
N TYR A 78 -8.88 20.35 14.54
CA TYR A 78 -7.95 19.30 14.93
C TYR A 78 -8.71 18.04 15.40
N PRO A 79 -9.43 17.36 14.48
CA PRO A 79 -10.29 16.22 14.81
C PRO A 79 -9.55 15.04 15.46
N LEU A 80 -8.25 14.83 15.20
CA LEU A 80 -7.48 13.74 15.82
C LEU A 80 -7.21 13.99 17.31
N LEU A 81 -7.38 15.24 17.76
CA LEU A 81 -7.22 15.66 19.15
C LEU A 81 -8.56 15.86 19.87
N ALA A 82 -9.69 15.79 19.17
CA ALA A 82 -11.01 16.18 19.69
C ALA A 82 -11.46 15.39 20.93
N GLU A 83 -11.08 14.12 21.01
CA GLU A 83 -11.42 13.20 22.09
C GLU A 83 -10.25 12.96 23.06
N LYS A 84 -9.08 13.56 22.80
CA LYS A 84 -7.92 13.41 23.67
C LYS A 84 -8.06 14.28 24.91
N GLU A 85 -7.61 13.76 26.05
CA GLU A 85 -7.52 14.55 27.28
C GLU A 85 -6.39 15.58 27.15
N ILE A 86 -6.72 16.85 27.34
CA ILE A 86 -5.77 17.95 27.20
C ILE A 86 -5.16 18.31 28.55
N LYS A 87 -3.85 18.17 28.65
CA LYS A 87 -3.06 18.54 29.82
C LYS A 87 -2.63 19.99 29.70
N LEU A 88 -2.86 20.77 30.76
CA LEU A 88 -2.55 22.20 30.83
C LEU A 88 -1.16 22.47 31.45
N ASN A 89 -0.26 21.50 31.38
CA ASN A 89 1.10 21.57 31.92
C ASN A 89 2.15 21.85 30.81
N GLY A 90 1.72 22.15 29.58
CA GLY A 90 2.61 22.31 28.43
C GLY A 90 3.07 21.00 27.79
N GLU A 91 2.60 19.85 28.26
CA GLU A 91 2.89 18.55 27.64
C GLU A 91 2.26 18.45 26.24
N LYS A 92 3.00 17.85 25.30
CA LYS A 92 2.51 17.63 23.94
C LYS A 92 1.55 16.45 23.91
N ILE A 93 0.39 16.65 23.29
CA ILE A 93 -0.60 15.61 23.06
C ILE A 93 -0.71 15.35 21.57
N PHE A 94 -0.69 14.08 21.21
CA PHE A 94 -0.61 13.63 19.82
C PHE A 94 -1.88 12.92 19.36
N GLY A 95 -2.31 13.26 18.15
CA GLY A 95 -3.26 12.53 17.34
C GLY A 95 -2.57 12.09 16.05
N THR A 96 -2.63 10.81 15.72
CA THR A 96 -2.06 10.27 14.48
C THR A 96 -3.09 9.40 13.78
N GLN A 97 -3.09 9.42 12.45
CA GLN A 97 -3.97 8.59 11.62
C GLN A 97 -3.33 8.34 10.26
N ILE A 98 -3.50 7.13 9.72
CA ILE A 98 -3.15 6.85 8.32
C ILE A 98 -4.19 7.48 7.40
N LYS A 99 -3.72 8.23 6.40
CA LYS A 99 -4.52 8.72 5.28
C LYS A 99 -4.03 8.13 3.98
N ASP A 100 -4.96 7.88 3.07
CA ASP A 100 -4.65 7.50 1.69
C ASP A 100 -4.82 8.74 0.82
N MET A 101 -3.79 9.06 0.03
CA MET A 101 -3.89 10.07 -1.02
C MET A 101 -3.31 9.46 -2.29
N ASN A 102 -4.17 9.25 -3.30
CA ASN A 102 -3.80 8.70 -4.60
C ASN A 102 -3.11 7.31 -4.53
N GLY A 103 -3.50 6.45 -3.58
CA GLY A 103 -2.94 5.11 -3.43
C GLY A 103 -1.65 5.06 -2.61
N HIS A 104 -1.16 6.21 -2.15
CA HIS A 104 -0.02 6.32 -1.23
C HIS A 104 -0.48 6.62 0.19
N LYS A 105 0.10 5.93 1.17
CA LYS A 105 -0.25 6.12 2.58
C LYS A 105 0.61 7.20 3.22
N TYR A 106 -0.05 8.17 3.84
CA TYR A 106 0.55 9.25 4.61
C TYR A 106 0.15 9.12 6.08
N VAL A 107 1.01 9.54 7.00
CA VAL A 107 0.62 9.68 8.42
C VAL A 107 0.19 11.12 8.65
N ALA A 108 -1.11 11.35 8.82
CA ALA A 108 -1.61 12.62 9.34
C ALA A 108 -1.25 12.75 10.81
N ILE A 109 -0.71 13.90 11.20
CA ILE A 109 -0.33 14.20 12.57
C ILE A 109 -0.93 15.52 13.00
N GLU A 110 -1.45 15.52 14.22
CA GLU A 110 -1.90 16.70 14.94
C GLU A 110 -1.29 16.66 16.33
N PHE A 111 -0.74 17.78 16.79
CA PHE A 111 -0.32 17.90 18.18
C PHE A 111 -0.64 19.26 18.77
N ILE A 112 -0.78 19.26 20.10
CA ILE A 112 -1.00 20.47 20.88
C ILE A 112 -0.18 20.43 22.16
N SER A 113 0.39 21.58 22.54
CA SER A 113 0.77 21.86 23.92
C SER A 113 0.02 23.11 24.38
N ALA A 114 -0.54 23.07 25.59
CA ALA A 114 -1.28 24.18 26.16
C ALA A 114 -0.78 24.47 27.58
N LYS A 115 -0.63 25.76 27.91
CA LYS A 115 -0.24 26.22 29.24
C LYS A 115 -1.05 27.45 29.68
N PRO A 116 -1.39 27.57 30.98
CA PRO A 116 -1.94 28.79 31.54
C PRO A 116 -1.01 29.97 31.31
N ASN A 117 -1.59 31.10 30.90
CA ASN A 117 -0.91 32.39 30.83
C ASN A 117 -1.88 33.48 31.32
N GLY A 118 -1.65 33.93 32.55
CA GLY A 118 -2.54 34.87 33.23
C GLY A 118 -3.96 34.31 33.40
N SER A 119 -4.95 35.04 32.90
CA SER A 119 -6.35 34.63 32.91
C SER A 119 -6.74 33.67 31.78
N GLY A 120 -5.83 33.38 30.84
CA GLY A 120 -6.11 32.58 29.66
C GLY A 120 -5.16 31.40 29.48
N LEU A 121 -5.16 30.85 28.26
CA LEU A 121 -4.37 29.70 27.85
C LEU A 121 -3.62 30.03 26.56
N ASP A 122 -2.32 29.81 26.56
CA ASP A 122 -1.55 29.79 25.31
C ASP A 122 -1.44 28.36 24.82
N ALA A 123 -1.80 28.15 23.55
CA ALA A 123 -1.66 26.88 22.88
C ALA A 123 -0.74 26.98 21.67
N ASP A 124 0.20 26.04 21.56
CA ASP A 124 0.98 25.78 20.36
C ASP A 124 0.41 24.52 19.70
N MET A 125 -0.06 24.66 18.46
CA MET A 125 -0.78 23.62 17.74
C MET A 125 -0.10 23.39 16.41
N VAL A 126 0.06 22.12 16.06
CA VAL A 126 0.64 21.73 14.78
C VAL A 126 -0.24 20.70 14.11
N LYS A 127 -0.40 20.84 12.80
CA LYS A 127 -1.14 19.89 11.96
C LYS A 127 -0.42 19.71 10.64
N GLY A 128 -0.43 18.48 10.14
CA GLY A 128 0.17 18.18 8.86
C GLY A 128 0.17 16.70 8.54
N TYR A 129 1.10 16.32 7.66
CA TYR A 129 1.31 14.93 7.26
C TYR A 129 2.79 14.64 7.08
N ILE A 130 3.11 13.36 7.21
CA ILE A 130 4.43 12.78 6.99
C ILE A 130 4.28 11.72 5.91
N ASP A 131 5.05 11.89 4.85
CA ASP A 131 5.33 10.86 3.86
C ASP A 131 6.58 10.10 4.31
N PHE A 132 6.51 8.78 4.44
CA PHE A 132 7.64 7.95 4.87
C PHE A 132 8.43 7.34 3.70
N GLY A 133 8.05 7.65 2.45
CA GLY A 133 8.77 7.14 1.27
C GLY A 133 8.93 5.61 1.28
N TYR A 134 7.93 4.87 1.76
CA TYR A 134 8.04 3.43 1.97
C TYR A 134 7.96 2.64 0.66
N GLN A 135 8.54 1.44 0.65
CA GLN A 135 8.39 0.46 -0.42
C GLN A 135 7.94 -0.88 0.14
N ALA A 136 6.84 -1.39 -0.40
CA ALA A 136 6.31 -2.71 -0.08
C ALA A 136 6.17 -3.52 -1.37
N LEU A 137 6.95 -4.59 -1.48
CA LEU A 137 7.11 -5.36 -2.70
C LEU A 137 6.75 -6.83 -2.48
N THR A 138 6.24 -7.46 -3.54
CA THR A 138 6.13 -8.91 -3.67
C THR A 138 7.10 -9.37 -4.75
N LYS A 139 7.92 -10.37 -4.42
CA LYS A 139 8.82 -11.04 -5.35
C LYS A 139 8.09 -12.21 -5.99
N ILE A 140 7.99 -12.17 -7.32
CA ILE A 140 7.38 -13.25 -8.11
C ILE A 140 8.49 -13.95 -8.89
N LYS A 141 8.71 -15.23 -8.61
CA LYS A 141 9.66 -16.10 -9.32
C LYS A 141 8.87 -17.02 -10.24
N TYR A 142 9.21 -16.97 -11.53
CA TYR A 142 8.69 -17.87 -12.55
C TYR A 142 9.83 -18.76 -13.04
N ILE A 143 9.64 -20.07 -12.92
CA ILE A 143 10.61 -21.08 -13.35
C ILE A 143 9.92 -21.97 -14.37
N GLU A 144 10.46 -22.00 -15.58
CA GLU A 144 10.05 -22.93 -16.62
C GLU A 144 11.03 -24.09 -16.64
N TYR A 145 10.50 -25.30 -16.74
CA TYR A 145 11.29 -26.52 -16.84
C TYR A 145 10.78 -27.38 -17.98
N CYS A 146 11.69 -28.05 -18.69
CA CYS A 146 11.39 -29.07 -19.68
C CYS A 146 12.33 -30.25 -19.47
N ASP A 147 11.78 -31.46 -19.44
CA ASP A 147 12.54 -32.71 -19.33
C ASP A 147 13.51 -32.67 -18.13
N GLY A 148 12.97 -32.27 -16.97
CA GLY A 148 13.72 -32.12 -15.72
C GLY A 148 14.72 -30.96 -15.64
N LYS A 149 14.90 -30.16 -16.71
CA LYS A 149 15.87 -29.05 -16.74
C LYS A 149 15.18 -27.70 -16.71
N ILE A 150 15.74 -26.75 -15.96
CA ILE A 150 15.30 -25.34 -15.98
C ILE A 150 15.66 -24.74 -17.34
N THR A 151 14.66 -24.29 -18.08
CA THR A 151 14.82 -23.65 -19.40
C THR A 151 14.74 -22.14 -19.31
N ASN A 152 13.96 -21.62 -18.36
CA ASN A 152 13.81 -20.18 -18.16
C ASN A 152 13.62 -19.85 -16.68
N HIS A 153 14.16 -18.71 -16.26
CA HIS A 153 14.00 -18.20 -14.91
C HIS A 153 13.82 -16.68 -14.98
N LEU A 154 12.66 -16.22 -14.52
CA LEU A 154 12.33 -14.80 -14.43
C LEU A 154 12.00 -14.46 -12.98
N THR A 155 12.56 -13.36 -12.49
CA THR A 155 12.18 -12.77 -11.21
C THR A 155 11.70 -11.35 -11.45
N THR A 156 10.52 -11.04 -10.94
CA THR A 156 9.94 -9.68 -10.99
C THR A 156 9.57 -9.20 -9.60
N LEU A 157 9.59 -7.88 -9.42
CA LEU A 157 9.13 -7.20 -8.21
C LEU A 157 7.88 -6.41 -8.56
N GLN A 158 6.84 -6.54 -7.74
CA GLN A 158 5.60 -5.80 -7.90
C GLN A 158 5.25 -5.07 -6.60
N VAL A 159 4.74 -3.83 -6.72
CA VAL A 159 4.25 -3.08 -5.56
C VAL A 159 3.02 -3.77 -5.01
N ARG A 160 2.97 -3.92 -3.68
CA ARG A 160 1.83 -4.50 -2.97
C ARG A 160 1.25 -3.51 -1.95
N PRO A 161 -0.02 -3.68 -1.55
CA PRO A 161 -0.59 -2.96 -0.42
C PRO A 161 0.18 -3.24 0.88
N LEU A 162 0.12 -2.26 1.79
CA LEU A 162 0.62 -2.41 3.15
C LEU A 162 -0.27 -3.35 3.97
N LYS A 163 0.37 -4.18 4.78
CA LYS A 163 -0.28 -5.01 5.79
C LYS A 163 -0.56 -4.18 7.04
N GLU A 164 -1.51 -4.62 7.86
CA GLU A 164 -1.94 -3.90 9.06
C GLU A 164 -0.78 -3.59 10.03
N HIS A 165 0.11 -4.55 10.28
CA HIS A 165 1.28 -4.34 11.13
C HIS A 165 2.30 -3.35 10.52
N GLU A 166 2.34 -3.21 9.20
CA GLU A 166 3.21 -2.24 8.50
C GLU A 166 2.63 -0.83 8.62
N LEU A 167 1.30 -0.69 8.57
CA LEU A 167 0.62 0.56 8.89
C LEU A 167 0.88 0.99 10.34
N GLN A 168 0.84 0.05 11.27
CA GLN A 168 1.18 0.32 12.67
C GLN A 168 2.63 0.78 12.81
N LYS A 169 3.57 0.15 12.09
CA LYS A 169 4.97 0.56 12.05
C LYS A 169 5.12 2.01 11.58
N LEU A 170 4.40 2.44 10.54
CA LEU A 170 4.42 3.84 10.10
C LEU A 170 3.91 4.82 11.18
N LEU A 171 2.85 4.45 11.90
CA LEU A 171 2.33 5.25 13.02
C LEU A 171 3.34 5.36 14.16
N ASP A 172 4.06 4.28 14.45
CA ASP A 172 5.05 4.26 15.52
C ASP A 172 6.31 5.06 15.15
N GLU A 173 6.77 4.97 13.90
CA GLU A 173 7.84 5.83 13.39
C GLU A 173 7.45 7.32 13.45
N ALA A 174 6.19 7.65 13.11
CA ALA A 174 5.71 9.03 13.22
C ALA A 174 5.75 9.55 14.66
N LYS A 175 5.43 8.73 15.67
CA LYS A 175 5.49 9.15 17.07
C LYS A 175 6.92 9.43 17.51
N LYS A 176 7.90 8.60 17.10
CA LYS A 176 9.31 8.77 17.46
C LYS A 176 9.90 10.11 17.00
N LEU A 177 9.39 10.69 15.93
CA LEU A 177 9.89 11.96 15.40
C LEU A 177 9.55 13.18 16.28
N PHE A 178 8.59 13.07 17.21
CA PHE A 178 8.11 14.22 17.99
C PHE A 178 8.10 14.02 19.51
N ILE A 179 8.49 12.84 19.99
CA ILE A 179 8.77 12.53 21.39
C ILE A 179 10.27 12.78 21.64
#